data_AF-A0A803U0H1-F1
#
_entry.id   AF-A0A803U0H1-F1
#
_cell.length_a   1.000
_cell.length_b   1.000
_cell.length_c   1.000
_cell.angle_alpha   90.00
_cell.angle_beta   90.00
_cell.angle_gamma   90.00
#
_symmetry.space_group_name_H-M   'P 1'
#
loop_
_entity.id
_entity.type
_entity.pdbx_description
1 polymer ?
#
loop_
_entity_poly.entity_id
_entity_poly.type
_entity_poly.pdbx_seq_one_letter_code
_entity_poly.pdbx_strand_id
1 'polypeptide(L)'
;MRRSSTDESTYHRSPSLDSKDYSFPNGAFRRYSSMYGGQFGAASNSFFGFHTNPGPKATKAKYTSPKGNKYVVFYLDLSFIFLLELKRCSMAHNCLQCIKYLMFVFNLLFWLGGCGILGVGIWLAVTQGNFATLSSSFPSLSAANLLIITGTFVMIIGFVGCIGAIKENKCLLLSFFIMLLIIFVLELTVVILFFVYTDKIDKYAQRDLKKGLHLYGTEGNIGLTNAWSIIQTDFRCCGVSNYTDWFEVYNTTRVPDSCCLEFSENCGLHSPGTWWKAPCYETVKIWLQENLLAVGIFGLCTALVQILGLTFAMTMYCQVVKADTYCA
;
A
#
# COMPACT_ATOMS: atom_id res chain seq x y z
N MET A 1 -26.51 -5.12 -65.47
CA MET A 1 -27.93 -4.72 -65.34
C MET A 1 -28.07 -3.78 -64.15
N ARG A 2 -28.73 -2.62 -64.38
CA ARG A 2 -29.34 -1.61 -63.46
C ARG A 2 -28.69 -1.37 -62.09
N ARG A 3 -28.12 -0.21 -61.74
CA ARG A 3 -28.60 1.22 -61.72
C ARG A 3 -29.60 1.52 -60.60
N SER A 4 -29.16 2.30 -59.59
CA SER A 4 -29.79 3.53 -59.07
C SER A 4 -28.79 4.24 -58.12
N SER A 5 -28.17 5.41 -58.36
CA SER A 5 -28.66 6.83 -58.34
C SER A 5 -29.41 7.21 -57.06
N THR A 6 -29.20 8.32 -56.34
CA THR A 6 -28.51 9.65 -56.46
C THR A 6 -28.56 10.30 -55.04
N ASP A 7 -27.67 11.19 -54.56
CA ASP A 7 -27.51 12.66 -54.79
C ASP A 7 -26.13 13.07 -54.19
N GLU A 8 -25.15 13.69 -54.87
CA GLU A 8 -24.98 15.10 -55.32
C GLU A 8 -24.87 16.15 -54.17
N SER A 9 -23.65 16.40 -53.67
CA SER A 9 -22.72 17.55 -53.92
C SER A 9 -22.94 18.80 -53.03
N THR A 10 -21.89 19.35 -52.41
CA THR A 10 -21.28 20.63 -52.85
C THR A 10 -19.82 20.73 -52.42
N TYR A 11 -18.96 21.04 -53.39
CA TYR A 11 -17.55 21.39 -53.28
C TYR A 11 -17.31 22.70 -52.51
N HIS A 12 -16.23 22.79 -51.73
CA HIS A 12 -15.39 24.00 -51.71
C HIS A 12 -13.95 23.65 -51.31
N ARG A 13 -13.00 23.96 -52.19
CA ARG A 13 -11.55 23.87 -52.01
C ARG A 13 -11.03 25.29 -51.69
N SER A 14 -10.25 25.37 -50.61
CA SER A 14 -9.19 26.30 -50.17
C SER A 14 -9.12 27.75 -50.70
N PRO A 15 -8.57 28.64 -49.85
CA PRO A 15 -7.31 29.27 -50.26
C PRO A 15 -6.23 29.25 -49.15
N SER A 16 -5.00 29.02 -49.59
CA SER A 16 -3.75 29.40 -48.93
C SER A 16 -3.54 30.91 -48.99
N LEU A 17 -2.98 31.54 -47.95
CA LEU A 17 -2.12 32.73 -48.03
C LEU A 17 -1.45 33.06 -46.67
N ASP A 18 -0.12 33.00 -46.71
CA ASP A 18 0.92 33.80 -46.04
C ASP A 18 0.90 34.20 -44.54
N SER A 19 2.00 33.79 -43.90
CA SER A 19 2.97 34.61 -43.14
C SER A 19 2.45 35.66 -42.14
N LYS A 20 2.72 35.42 -40.84
CA LYS A 20 3.10 36.47 -39.88
C LYS A 20 3.79 35.90 -38.64
N ASP A 21 5.11 36.09 -38.58
CA ASP A 21 5.84 36.24 -37.32
C ASP A 21 5.21 37.37 -36.51
N TYR A 22 4.89 37.13 -35.23
CA TYR A 22 4.69 38.21 -34.26
C TYR A 22 5.28 37.84 -32.91
N SER A 23 6.42 38.45 -32.67
CA SER A 23 7.11 38.62 -31.41
C SER A 23 6.35 39.55 -30.44
N PHE A 24 6.45 39.25 -29.14
CA PHE A 24 6.43 40.15 -27.95
C PHE A 24 5.08 40.75 -27.47
N PRO A 25 4.89 40.99 -26.13
CA PRO A 25 5.80 41.78 -25.29
C PRO A 25 6.15 41.24 -23.89
N ASN A 26 7.38 41.59 -23.49
CA ASN A 26 7.77 41.78 -22.09
C ASN A 26 6.84 42.84 -21.49
N GLY A 27 5.97 42.43 -20.57
CA GLY A 27 5.08 43.32 -19.84
C GLY A 27 5.19 43.03 -18.35
N ALA A 28 5.87 43.92 -17.64
CA ALA A 28 5.95 43.95 -16.19
C ALA A 28 4.55 43.92 -15.56
N PHE A 29 4.33 43.06 -14.57
CA PHE A 29 3.17 43.19 -13.69
C PHE A 29 3.57 43.57 -12.26
N ARG A 30 3.10 44.77 -11.90
CA ARG A 30 3.23 45.43 -10.62
C ARG A 30 2.71 44.56 -9.48
N ARG A 31 3.52 44.47 -8.44
CA ARG A 31 3.11 44.10 -7.09
C ARG A 31 2.22 45.22 -6.53
N TYR A 32 0.94 44.97 -6.31
CA TYR A 32 0.07 45.84 -5.52
C TYR A 32 -0.19 45.18 -4.17
N SER A 33 0.06 45.94 -3.11
CA SER A 33 -0.19 45.59 -1.72
C SER A 33 -1.51 46.22 -1.28
N SER A 34 -2.36 45.47 -0.58
CA SER A 34 -3.43 45.98 0.30
C SER A 34 -3.84 44.82 1.21
N MET A 35 -3.42 44.79 2.49
CA MET A 35 -4.04 45.46 3.64
C MET A 35 -5.37 44.84 4.04
N TYR A 36 -5.36 44.06 5.14
CA TYR A 36 -6.36 44.12 6.21
C TYR A 36 -5.72 43.62 7.52
N GLY A 37 -5.80 44.45 8.56
CA GLY A 37 -5.39 44.14 9.92
C GLY A 37 -6.52 43.50 10.74
N GLY A 38 -6.14 42.85 11.83
CA GLY A 38 -7.05 42.28 12.82
C GLY A 38 -6.28 41.71 14.01
N GLN A 39 -6.42 42.38 15.13
CA GLN A 39 -5.67 42.29 16.38
C GLN A 39 -6.37 41.35 17.37
N PHE A 40 -5.65 40.54 18.15
CA PHE A 40 -5.94 40.25 19.56
C PHE A 40 -4.77 39.52 20.23
N GLY A 41 -4.32 40.07 21.36
CA GLY A 41 -3.13 39.66 22.11
C GLY A 41 -3.40 38.62 23.19
N ALA A 42 -2.34 37.90 23.54
CA ALA A 42 -2.24 37.02 24.69
C ALA A 42 -1.81 37.82 25.93
N ALA A 43 -2.42 37.53 27.08
CA ALA A 43 -2.01 38.01 28.39
C ALA A 43 -1.47 36.85 29.21
N SER A 44 -0.24 36.99 29.71
CA SER A 44 0.18 36.46 31.02
C SER A 44 1.45 37.19 31.43
N ASN A 45 1.40 37.88 32.56
CA ASN A 45 2.56 38.39 33.29
C ASN A 45 2.37 38.09 34.77
N SER A 46 3.40 37.54 35.39
CA SER A 46 3.54 37.41 36.85
C SER A 46 4.32 38.62 37.41
N PHE A 47 4.05 38.91 38.68
CA PHE A 47 4.24 40.17 39.41
C PHE A 47 5.36 40.06 40.48
N PHE A 48 5.74 41.21 41.07
CA PHE A 48 6.69 41.52 42.19
C PHE A 48 8.15 41.84 41.80
N GLY A 49 8.85 42.87 42.34
CA GLY A 49 8.52 43.91 43.32
C GLY A 49 9.76 44.71 43.78
N PHE A 50 9.54 45.95 44.24
CA PHE A 50 10.29 46.79 45.22
C PHE A 50 11.59 47.57 44.90
N HIS A 51 11.70 48.69 45.64
CA HIS A 51 12.45 49.96 45.48
C HIS A 51 13.71 50.04 46.38
N THR A 52 14.76 50.82 46.01
CA THR A 52 15.59 51.69 46.89
C THR A 52 16.65 52.53 46.10
N ASN A 53 16.97 53.75 46.60
CA ASN A 53 17.86 54.81 46.04
C ASN A 53 19.35 54.70 46.56
N PRO A 54 20.28 55.70 46.39
CA PRO A 54 21.12 55.99 45.21
C PRO A 54 22.68 56.12 45.47
N GLY A 55 23.49 55.96 44.41
CA GLY A 55 24.85 56.56 44.18
C GLY A 55 26.11 55.79 44.65
N PRO A 56 27.36 56.07 44.16
CA PRO A 56 27.79 56.88 43.00
C PRO A 56 28.85 56.25 42.04
N LYS A 57 28.87 56.79 40.81
CA LYS A 57 29.99 57.04 39.84
C LYS A 57 30.90 55.90 39.29
N ALA A 58 30.63 55.62 38.00
CA ALA A 58 31.52 55.62 36.83
C ALA A 58 32.69 54.61 36.71
N THR A 59 32.57 53.68 35.75
CA THR A 59 33.29 53.70 34.46
C THR A 59 32.91 52.49 33.58
N LYS A 60 32.62 52.70 32.28
CA LYS A 60 33.30 52.09 31.11
C LYS A 60 32.50 52.20 29.79
N ALA A 61 33.23 52.70 28.77
CA ALA A 61 33.15 52.49 27.32
C ALA A 61 31.80 52.63 26.57
N LYS A 62 31.68 53.71 25.77
CA LYS A 62 30.77 53.80 24.61
C LYS A 62 31.49 53.29 23.37
N TYR A 63 30.97 52.21 22.77
CA TYR A 63 31.24 51.84 21.37
C TYR A 63 30.03 52.24 20.54
N THR A 64 30.18 53.19 19.63
CA THR A 64 29.14 53.61 18.68
C THR A 64 29.25 52.78 17.40
N SER A 65 28.19 52.03 17.05
CA SER A 65 28.11 51.29 15.78
C SER A 65 27.38 52.10 14.69
N PRO A 66 27.84 52.13 13.41
CA PRO A 66 27.24 52.91 12.35
C PRO A 66 26.03 52.21 11.70
N LYS A 67 24.95 52.97 11.48
CA LYS A 67 23.66 52.54 10.90
C LYS A 67 23.69 52.42 9.36
N GLY A 68 24.67 51.71 8.81
CA GLY A 68 24.83 51.53 7.35
C GLY A 68 24.55 50.12 6.81
N ASN A 69 24.69 49.07 7.63
CA ASN A 69 24.70 47.68 7.13
C ASN A 69 23.36 46.96 7.21
N LYS A 70 22.32 47.54 7.82
CA LYS A 70 21.06 46.81 8.03
C LYS A 70 20.24 46.65 6.75
N TYR A 71 20.25 47.64 5.85
CA TYR A 71 19.47 47.58 4.62
C TYR A 71 20.12 46.69 3.56
N VAL A 72 21.45 46.75 3.40
CA VAL A 72 22.18 45.90 2.43
C VAL A 72 22.13 44.42 2.81
N VAL A 73 22.26 44.09 4.10
CA VAL A 73 22.10 42.71 4.60
C VAL A 73 20.66 42.23 4.41
N PHE A 74 19.64 43.06 4.68
CA PHE A 74 18.24 42.70 4.42
C PHE A 74 17.92 42.49 2.94
N TYR A 75 18.51 43.27 2.03
CA TYR A 75 18.32 43.08 0.59
C TYR A 75 18.99 41.78 0.11
N LEU A 76 20.19 41.47 0.59
CA LEU A 76 20.86 40.19 0.30
C LEU A 76 20.09 39.00 0.85
N ASP A 77 19.56 39.08 2.08
CA ASP A 77 18.71 38.04 2.69
C ASP A 77 17.39 37.86 1.94
N LEU A 78 16.71 38.95 1.56
CA LEU A 78 15.44 38.87 0.85
C LEU A 78 15.62 38.37 -0.58
N SER A 79 16.71 38.75 -1.26
CA SER A 79 17.09 38.21 -2.56
C SER A 79 17.52 36.74 -2.48
N PHE A 80 18.21 36.31 -1.40
CA PHE A 80 18.55 34.90 -1.17
C PHE A 80 17.33 34.05 -0.85
N ILE A 81 16.41 34.54 -0.02
CA ILE A 81 15.14 33.87 0.29
C ILE A 81 14.28 33.78 -0.97
N PHE A 82 14.20 34.84 -1.78
CA PHE A 82 13.47 34.81 -3.04
C PHE A 82 14.13 33.88 -4.08
N LEU A 83 15.47 33.82 -4.12
CA LEU A 83 16.21 32.83 -4.94
C LEU A 83 16.08 31.41 -4.42
N LEU A 84 15.98 31.19 -3.10
CA LEU A 84 15.68 29.91 -2.46
C LEU A 84 14.25 29.48 -2.75
N GLU A 85 13.29 30.39 -2.73
CA GLU A 85 11.89 30.17 -3.13
C GLU A 85 11.75 29.91 -4.63
N LEU A 86 12.55 30.58 -5.48
CA LEU A 86 12.58 30.33 -6.93
C LEU A 86 13.33 29.03 -7.28
N LYS A 87 14.42 28.67 -6.59
CA LYS A 87 15.04 27.35 -6.68
C LYS A 87 14.11 26.28 -6.11
N ARG A 88 13.35 26.57 -5.06
CA ARG A 88 12.31 25.69 -4.50
C ARG A 88 11.16 25.55 -5.48
N CYS A 89 10.79 26.55 -6.26
CA CYS A 89 9.79 26.47 -7.34
C CYS A 89 10.27 25.72 -8.60
N SER A 90 11.53 25.91 -9.02
CA SER A 90 12.13 25.19 -10.16
C SER A 90 12.48 23.73 -9.81
N MET A 91 13.02 23.49 -8.61
CA MET A 91 13.15 22.14 -8.06
C MET A 91 11.79 21.54 -7.71
N ALA A 92 10.78 22.32 -7.29
CA ALA A 92 9.43 21.80 -7.09
C ALA A 92 8.80 21.39 -8.41
N HIS A 93 8.98 22.09 -9.53
CA HIS A 93 8.44 21.66 -10.82
C HIS A 93 9.05 20.33 -11.28
N ASN A 94 10.38 20.20 -11.23
CA ASN A 94 11.08 18.95 -11.57
C ASN A 94 10.84 17.84 -10.53
N CYS A 95 10.66 18.18 -9.26
CA CYS A 95 10.29 17.25 -8.19
C CYS A 95 8.82 16.80 -8.31
N LEU A 96 7.90 17.67 -8.74
CA LEU A 96 6.51 17.31 -8.99
C LEU A 96 6.40 16.37 -10.19
N GLN A 97 7.16 16.66 -11.25
CA GLN A 97 7.31 15.78 -12.39
C GLN A 97 7.88 14.42 -11.96
N CYS A 98 8.91 14.43 -11.10
CA CYS A 98 9.50 13.22 -10.53
C CYS A 98 8.49 12.43 -9.69
N ILE A 99 7.74 13.07 -8.79
CA ILE A 99 6.71 12.44 -7.96
C ILE A 99 5.61 11.82 -8.84
N LYS A 100 5.19 12.51 -9.91
CA LYS A 100 4.21 11.99 -10.87
C LYS A 100 4.72 10.73 -11.58
N TYR A 101 5.95 10.75 -12.08
CA TYR A 101 6.56 9.58 -12.72
C TYR A 101 6.77 8.44 -11.75
N LEU A 102 7.27 8.70 -10.54
CA LEU A 102 7.44 7.70 -9.50
C LEU A 102 6.10 7.07 -9.13
N MET A 103 5.07 7.89 -8.89
CA MET A 103 3.72 7.41 -8.59
C MET A 103 3.19 6.51 -9.71
N PHE A 104 3.35 6.91 -10.98
CA PHE A 104 2.94 6.08 -12.10
C PHE A 104 3.71 4.75 -12.16
N VAL A 105 5.04 4.78 -12.06
CA VAL A 105 5.89 3.59 -12.11
C VAL A 105 5.57 2.64 -10.95
N PHE A 106 5.44 3.13 -9.73
CA PHE A 106 5.09 2.30 -8.57
C PHE A 106 3.72 1.65 -8.75
N ASN A 107 2.70 2.41 -9.17
CA ASN A 107 1.37 1.84 -9.42
C ASN A 107 1.36 0.85 -10.58
N LEU A 108 2.22 1.04 -11.60
CA LEU A 108 2.37 0.10 -12.71
C LEU A 108 2.99 -1.22 -12.23
N LEU A 109 3.98 -1.16 -11.34
CA LEU A 109 4.55 -2.36 -10.72
C LEU A 109 3.51 -3.11 -9.88
N PHE A 110 2.68 -2.40 -9.10
CA PHE A 110 1.57 -3.03 -8.38
C PHE A 110 0.54 -3.64 -9.31
N TRP A 111 0.20 -2.97 -10.40
CA TRP A 111 -0.72 -3.50 -11.40
C TRP A 111 -0.19 -4.80 -12.04
N LEU A 112 1.06 -4.79 -12.52
CA LEU A 112 1.72 -5.97 -13.08
C LEU A 112 1.85 -7.10 -12.04
N GLY A 113 2.22 -6.76 -10.81
CA GLY A 113 2.27 -7.70 -9.69
C GLY A 113 0.89 -8.31 -9.40
N GLY A 114 -0.16 -7.51 -9.41
CA GLY A 114 -1.55 -7.95 -9.27
C GLY A 114 -1.96 -8.91 -10.38
N CYS A 115 -1.62 -8.62 -11.64
CA CYS A 115 -1.83 -9.55 -12.76
C CYS A 115 -1.06 -10.86 -12.58
N GLY A 116 0.19 -10.80 -12.10
CA GLY A 116 1.00 -11.98 -11.80
C GLY A 116 0.39 -12.84 -10.71
N ILE A 117 0.01 -12.24 -9.57
CA ILE A 117 -0.65 -12.92 -8.45
C ILE A 117 -1.98 -13.54 -8.89
N LEU A 118 -2.78 -12.80 -9.65
CA LEU A 118 -4.03 -13.29 -10.21
C LEU A 118 -3.80 -14.48 -11.17
N GLY A 119 -2.79 -14.38 -12.04
CA GLY A 119 -2.42 -15.46 -12.96
C GLY A 119 -1.99 -16.72 -12.22
N VAL A 120 -1.17 -16.61 -11.17
CA VAL A 120 -0.79 -17.73 -10.29
C VAL A 120 -2.01 -18.28 -9.56
N GLY A 121 -2.91 -17.42 -9.07
CA GLY A 121 -4.15 -17.83 -8.41
C GLY A 121 -5.06 -18.65 -9.34
N ILE A 122 -5.26 -18.19 -10.58
CA ILE A 122 -6.02 -18.91 -11.61
C ILE A 122 -5.33 -20.21 -11.98
N TRP A 123 -4.01 -20.19 -12.18
CA TRP A 123 -3.23 -21.40 -12.47
C TRP A 123 -3.41 -22.46 -11.38
N LEU A 124 -3.31 -22.06 -10.10
CA LEU A 124 -3.55 -22.96 -8.97
C LEU A 124 -4.99 -23.48 -8.93
N ALA A 125 -5.98 -22.62 -9.17
CA ALA A 125 -7.39 -23.02 -9.22
C ALA A 125 -7.68 -24.03 -10.33
N VAL A 126 -7.02 -23.90 -11.49
CA VAL A 126 -7.19 -24.82 -12.64
C VAL A 126 -6.41 -26.12 -12.44
N THR A 127 -5.13 -26.04 -12.04
CA THR A 127 -4.24 -27.21 -11.95
C THR A 127 -4.51 -28.08 -10.73
N GLN A 128 -4.93 -27.48 -9.61
CA GLN A 128 -5.21 -28.21 -8.36
C GLN A 128 -6.72 -28.43 -8.14
N GLY A 129 -7.56 -28.00 -9.09
CA GLY A 129 -9.01 -27.91 -8.92
C GLY A 129 -9.41 -26.84 -7.90
N ASN A 130 -10.69 -26.44 -7.88
CA ASN A 130 -11.25 -25.37 -7.05
C ASN A 130 -11.14 -25.55 -5.51
N PHE A 131 -10.26 -26.40 -4.98
CA PHE A 131 -10.47 -27.00 -3.66
C PHE A 131 -9.20 -27.18 -2.82
N ALA A 132 -8.30 -26.19 -2.77
CA ALA A 132 -7.38 -26.05 -1.63
C ALA A 132 -8.06 -25.25 -0.51
N THR A 133 -9.21 -25.72 -0.02
CA THR A 133 -10.01 -25.06 1.02
C THR A 133 -9.21 -24.97 2.33
N LEU A 134 -8.69 -23.78 2.64
CA LEU A 134 -7.96 -23.52 3.88
C LEU A 134 -8.91 -23.57 5.10
N SER A 135 -10.21 -23.37 4.85
CA SER A 135 -11.26 -23.41 5.86
C SER A 135 -12.42 -24.29 5.43
N SER A 136 -12.74 -25.28 6.25
CA SER A 136 -13.96 -26.09 6.12
C SER A 136 -15.24 -25.30 6.39
N SER A 137 -15.13 -24.24 7.20
CA SER A 137 -16.26 -23.40 7.61
C SER A 137 -16.66 -22.42 6.50
N PHE A 138 -15.73 -22.15 5.57
CA PHE A 138 -15.96 -21.39 4.35
C PHE A 138 -15.28 -22.10 3.17
N PRO A 139 -15.98 -23.02 2.47
CA PRO A 139 -15.44 -23.70 1.29
C PRO A 139 -15.04 -22.74 0.13
N SER A 140 -15.35 -21.45 0.24
CA SER A 140 -14.89 -20.39 -0.65
C SER A 140 -13.49 -19.83 -0.31
N LEU A 141 -12.95 -20.09 0.88
CA LEU A 141 -11.62 -19.61 1.33
C LEU A 141 -10.52 -20.64 1.02
N SER A 142 -10.27 -20.85 -0.27
CA SER A 142 -9.10 -21.60 -0.75
C SER A 142 -7.88 -20.68 -0.87
N ALA A 143 -6.66 -21.21 -0.71
CA ALA A 143 -5.42 -20.44 -0.95
C ALA A 143 -5.41 -19.83 -2.35
N ALA A 144 -5.87 -20.59 -3.36
CA ALA A 144 -6.02 -20.12 -4.73
C ALA A 144 -7.06 -18.99 -4.83
N ASN A 145 -8.20 -19.10 -4.14
CA ASN A 145 -9.22 -18.06 -4.12
C ASN A 145 -8.74 -16.79 -3.43
N LEU A 146 -7.95 -16.90 -2.35
CA LEU A 146 -7.32 -15.75 -1.71
C LEU A 146 -6.34 -15.05 -2.65
N LEU A 147 -5.54 -15.80 -3.40
CA LEU A 147 -4.65 -15.23 -4.42
C LEU A 147 -5.43 -14.55 -5.55
N ILE A 148 -6.54 -15.14 -6.02
CA ILE A 148 -7.42 -14.54 -7.03
C ILE A 148 -8.04 -13.25 -6.52
N ILE A 149 -8.61 -13.26 -5.31
CA ILE A 149 -9.28 -12.10 -4.71
C ILE A 149 -8.25 -10.98 -4.47
N THR A 150 -7.15 -11.28 -3.77
CA THR A 150 -6.09 -10.30 -3.49
C THR A 150 -5.45 -9.78 -4.77
N GLY A 151 -5.12 -10.66 -5.73
CA GLY A 151 -4.56 -10.27 -7.03
C GLY A 151 -5.49 -9.35 -7.82
N THR A 152 -6.80 -9.64 -7.82
CA THR A 152 -7.80 -8.78 -8.46
C THR A 152 -7.90 -7.41 -7.79
N PHE A 153 -7.91 -7.35 -6.45
CA PHE A 153 -7.93 -6.08 -5.72
C PHE A 153 -6.67 -5.25 -5.98
N VAL A 154 -5.49 -5.85 -5.89
CA VAL A 154 -4.20 -5.17 -6.16
C VAL A 154 -4.15 -4.68 -7.61
N MET A 155 -4.63 -5.48 -8.57
CA MET A 155 -4.73 -5.08 -9.97
C MET A 155 -5.66 -3.88 -10.15
N ILE A 156 -6.87 -3.88 -9.57
CA ILE A 156 -7.81 -2.76 -9.68
C ILE A 156 -7.23 -1.49 -9.07
N ILE A 157 -6.65 -1.58 -7.87
CA ILE A 157 -6.06 -0.43 -7.17
C ILE A 157 -4.88 0.14 -7.94
N GLY A 158 -3.99 -0.72 -8.45
CA GLY A 158 -2.87 -0.31 -9.30
C GLY A 158 -3.34 0.35 -10.59
N PHE A 159 -4.39 -0.17 -11.23
CA PHE A 159 -4.98 0.43 -12.43
C PHE A 159 -5.56 1.81 -12.16
N VAL A 160 -6.37 1.96 -11.10
CA VAL A 160 -6.95 3.26 -10.69
C VAL A 160 -5.83 4.25 -10.35
N GLY A 161 -4.78 3.81 -9.64
CA GLY A 161 -3.60 4.63 -9.34
C GLY A 161 -2.86 5.10 -10.60
N CYS A 162 -2.66 4.21 -11.59
CA CYS A 162 -2.05 4.56 -12.88
C CYS A 162 -2.88 5.58 -13.66
N ILE A 163 -4.18 5.34 -13.83
CA ILE A 163 -5.06 6.24 -14.58
C ILE A 163 -5.21 7.57 -13.83
N GLY A 164 -5.31 7.55 -12.50
CA GLY A 164 -5.32 8.76 -11.67
C GLY A 164 -4.06 9.61 -11.84
N ALA A 165 -2.89 8.98 -11.91
CA ALA A 165 -1.62 9.67 -12.14
C ALA A 165 -1.48 10.24 -13.57
N ILE A 166 -1.93 9.52 -14.60
CA ILE A 166 -1.84 9.97 -16.01
C ILE A 166 -2.88 11.04 -16.33
N LYS A 167 -4.14 10.81 -15.96
CA LYS A 167 -5.27 11.67 -16.33
C LYS A 167 -5.39 12.90 -15.43
N GLU A 168 -4.66 12.93 -14.32
CA GLU A 168 -4.72 13.99 -13.32
C GLU A 168 -6.17 14.25 -12.85
N ASN A 169 -7.00 13.20 -12.85
CA ASN A 169 -8.41 13.33 -12.49
C ASN A 169 -8.56 13.26 -10.96
N LYS A 170 -9.02 14.37 -10.37
CA LYS A 170 -9.30 14.52 -8.93
C LYS A 170 -10.11 13.37 -8.34
N CYS A 171 -11.15 12.93 -9.04
CA CYS A 171 -12.04 11.87 -8.56
C CYS A 171 -11.30 10.52 -8.48
N LEU A 172 -10.49 10.19 -9.50
CA LEU A 172 -9.71 8.94 -9.51
C LEU A 172 -8.58 8.97 -8.48
N LEU A 173 -7.90 10.10 -8.31
CA LEU A 173 -6.86 10.28 -7.28
C LEU A 173 -7.45 10.16 -5.87
N LEU A 174 -8.61 10.77 -5.62
CA LEU A 174 -9.31 10.67 -4.35
C LEU A 174 -9.81 9.24 -4.10
N SER A 175 -10.35 8.57 -5.12
CA SER A 175 -10.77 7.16 -5.02
C SER A 175 -9.59 6.25 -4.67
N PHE A 176 -8.44 6.43 -5.32
CA PHE A 176 -7.21 5.71 -5.01
C PHE A 176 -6.77 5.94 -3.55
N PHE A 177 -6.78 7.19 -3.09
CA PHE A 177 -6.47 7.53 -1.70
C PHE A 177 -7.42 6.84 -0.70
N ILE A 178 -8.73 6.89 -0.94
CA ILE A 178 -9.74 6.27 -0.07
C ILE A 178 -9.54 4.74 -0.04
N MET A 179 -9.30 4.09 -1.19
CA MET A 179 -9.04 2.65 -1.27
C MET A 179 -7.80 2.27 -0.44
N LEU A 180 -6.69 3.00 -0.60
CA LEU A 180 -5.49 2.76 0.20
C LEU A 180 -5.72 2.98 1.69
N LEU A 181 -6.51 3.99 2.07
CA LEU A 181 -6.82 4.29 3.46
C LEU A 181 -7.66 3.17 4.11
N ILE A 182 -8.67 2.67 3.39
CA ILE A 182 -9.49 1.55 3.86
C ILE A 182 -8.61 0.32 4.10
N ILE A 183 -7.71 -0.01 3.16
CA ILE A 183 -6.80 -1.15 3.33
C ILE A 183 -5.90 -0.95 4.54
N PHE A 184 -5.36 0.25 4.75
CA PHE A 184 -4.49 0.53 5.90
C PHE A 184 -5.23 0.30 7.23
N VAL A 185 -6.49 0.75 7.32
CA VAL A 185 -7.33 0.54 8.50
C VAL A 185 -7.68 -0.95 8.68
N LEU A 186 -7.96 -1.68 7.60
CA LEU A 186 -8.22 -3.13 7.65
C LEU A 186 -6.99 -3.89 8.11
N GLU A 187 -5.79 -3.58 7.58
CA GLU A 187 -4.53 -4.19 7.99
C GLU A 187 -4.26 -3.95 9.48
N LEU A 188 -4.39 -2.71 9.95
CA LEU A 188 -4.25 -2.38 11.36
C LEU A 188 -5.26 -3.13 12.23
N THR A 189 -6.51 -3.24 11.78
CA THR A 189 -7.57 -3.98 12.50
C THR A 189 -7.22 -5.46 12.60
N VAL A 190 -6.78 -6.09 11.51
CA VAL A 190 -6.37 -7.51 11.50
C VAL A 190 -5.20 -7.74 12.44
N VAL A 191 -4.18 -6.87 12.42
CA VAL A 191 -3.03 -6.95 13.33
C VAL A 191 -3.47 -6.84 14.79
N ILE A 192 -4.29 -5.85 15.13
CA ILE A 192 -4.80 -5.68 16.50
C ILE A 192 -5.63 -6.90 16.94
N LEU A 193 -6.55 -7.38 16.10
CA LEU A 193 -7.37 -8.56 16.40
C LEU A 193 -6.50 -9.81 16.60
N PHE A 194 -5.46 -9.99 15.79
CA PHE A 194 -4.53 -11.10 15.91
C PHE A 194 -3.82 -11.10 17.26
N PHE A 195 -3.30 -9.95 17.69
CA PHE A 195 -2.62 -9.81 18.98
C PHE A 195 -3.58 -9.95 20.19
N VAL A 196 -4.77 -9.34 20.13
CA VAL A 196 -5.73 -9.36 21.24
C VAL A 196 -6.38 -10.73 21.43
N TYR A 197 -6.67 -11.45 20.34
CA TYR A 197 -7.42 -12.71 20.37
C TYR A 197 -6.59 -13.94 20.04
N THR A 198 -5.28 -13.90 20.26
CA THR A 198 -4.35 -14.98 19.89
C THR A 198 -4.82 -16.37 20.37
N ASP A 199 -5.24 -16.50 21.64
CA ASP A 199 -5.70 -17.78 22.21
C ASP A 199 -6.99 -18.30 21.55
N LYS A 200 -7.89 -17.39 21.15
CA LYS A 200 -9.13 -17.77 20.47
C LYS A 200 -8.82 -18.20 19.04
N ILE A 201 -7.98 -17.44 18.34
CA ILE A 201 -7.53 -17.73 16.98
C ILE A 201 -6.87 -19.10 16.93
N ASP A 202 -6.05 -19.44 17.94
CA ASP A 202 -5.39 -20.74 18.03
C ASP A 202 -6.40 -21.90 18.01
N LYS A 203 -7.42 -21.81 18.88
CA LYS A 203 -8.52 -22.80 18.94
C LYS A 203 -9.38 -22.83 17.68
N TYR A 204 -9.65 -21.68 17.07
CA TYR A 204 -10.41 -21.61 15.81
C TYR A 204 -9.64 -22.26 14.67
N ALA A 205 -8.35 -21.97 14.55
CA ALA A 205 -7.48 -22.54 13.54
C ALA A 205 -7.36 -24.06 13.66
N GLN A 206 -7.11 -24.59 14.86
CA GLN A 206 -7.08 -26.04 15.08
C GLN A 206 -8.40 -26.71 14.71
N ARG A 207 -9.53 -26.15 15.14
CA ARG A 207 -10.86 -26.70 14.82
C ARG A 207 -11.10 -26.72 13.32
N ASP A 208 -10.73 -25.66 12.63
CA ASP A 208 -10.98 -25.51 11.21
C ASP A 208 -10.07 -26.42 10.37
N LEU A 209 -8.81 -26.60 10.79
CA LEU A 209 -7.90 -27.60 10.23
C LEU A 209 -8.41 -29.03 10.45
N LYS A 210 -8.93 -29.36 11.64
CA LYS A 210 -9.50 -30.70 11.91
C LYS A 210 -10.70 -30.99 11.03
N LYS A 211 -11.59 -30.02 10.86
CA LYS A 211 -12.70 -30.14 9.90
C LYS A 211 -12.20 -30.28 8.46
N GLY A 212 -11.11 -29.60 8.10
CA GLY A 212 -10.43 -29.77 6.80
C GLY A 212 -9.91 -31.19 6.60
N LEU A 213 -9.49 -31.88 7.67
CA LEU A 213 -9.06 -33.27 7.63
C LEU A 213 -10.17 -34.21 7.10
N HIS A 214 -11.44 -33.96 7.47
CA HIS A 214 -12.58 -34.76 6.99
C HIS A 214 -12.86 -34.60 5.49
N LEU A 215 -12.35 -33.56 4.86
CA LEU A 215 -12.47 -33.35 3.42
C LEU A 215 -11.30 -33.99 2.64
N TYR A 216 -10.31 -34.54 3.33
CA TYR A 216 -9.15 -35.18 2.71
C TYR A 216 -9.56 -36.43 1.89
N GLY A 217 -9.07 -36.54 0.66
CA GLY A 217 -9.35 -37.67 -0.23
C GLY A 217 -10.79 -37.75 -0.76
N THR A 218 -11.63 -36.75 -0.49
CA THR A 218 -13.01 -36.69 -1.02
C THR A 218 -13.04 -36.18 -2.47
N GLU A 219 -14.01 -36.64 -3.26
CA GLU A 219 -14.17 -36.20 -4.66
C GLU A 219 -14.35 -34.67 -4.74
N GLY A 220 -13.56 -34.03 -5.59
CA GLY A 220 -13.46 -32.58 -5.69
C GLY A 220 -12.32 -31.97 -4.88
N ASN A 221 -11.92 -32.51 -3.72
CA ASN A 221 -10.96 -31.87 -2.80
C ASN A 221 -9.49 -32.32 -3.00
N ILE A 222 -9.06 -32.47 -4.25
CA ILE A 222 -7.70 -32.93 -4.59
C ILE A 222 -6.65 -31.91 -4.17
N GLY A 223 -6.91 -30.61 -4.35
CA GLY A 223 -6.01 -29.53 -3.93
C GLY A 223 -5.74 -29.53 -2.42
N LEU A 224 -6.77 -29.75 -1.61
CA LEU A 224 -6.66 -29.87 -0.15
C LEU A 224 -5.83 -31.11 0.25
N THR A 225 -6.05 -32.23 -0.44
CA THR A 225 -5.29 -33.47 -0.23
C THR A 225 -3.80 -33.26 -0.52
N ASN A 226 -3.48 -32.57 -1.61
CA ASN A 226 -2.11 -32.21 -1.97
C ASN A 226 -1.49 -31.23 -0.96
N ALA A 227 -2.22 -30.21 -0.54
CA ALA A 227 -1.75 -29.25 0.47
C ALA A 227 -1.41 -29.94 1.80
N TRP A 228 -2.28 -30.85 2.27
CA TRP A 228 -2.01 -31.67 3.46
C TRP A 228 -0.77 -32.55 3.29
N SER A 229 -0.60 -33.16 2.11
CA SER A 229 0.57 -33.99 1.81
C SER A 229 1.85 -33.17 1.90
N ILE A 230 1.89 -31.98 1.27
CA ILE A 230 3.03 -31.06 1.28
C ILE A 230 3.38 -30.62 2.71
N ILE A 231 2.38 -30.17 3.48
CA ILE A 231 2.61 -29.71 4.85
C ILE A 231 3.21 -30.84 5.70
N GLN A 232 2.68 -32.06 5.58
CA GLN A 232 3.16 -33.20 6.35
C GLN A 232 4.58 -33.61 5.97
N THR A 233 4.92 -33.60 4.67
CA THR A 233 6.27 -33.95 4.20
C THR A 233 7.29 -32.87 4.53
N ASP A 234 6.95 -31.59 4.33
CA ASP A 234 7.87 -30.45 4.51
C ASP A 234 8.15 -30.20 5.99
N PHE A 235 7.11 -30.25 6.84
CA PHE A 235 7.24 -30.03 8.28
C PHE A 235 7.45 -31.32 9.08
N ARG A 236 7.49 -32.50 8.42
CA ARG A 236 7.72 -33.81 9.05
C ARG A 236 6.81 -34.06 10.26
N CYS A 237 5.53 -33.86 10.03
CA CYS A 237 4.50 -33.87 11.06
C CYS A 237 3.29 -34.70 10.60
N CYS A 238 2.41 -35.10 11.52
CA CYS A 238 1.19 -35.82 11.17
C CYS A 238 -0.02 -35.41 12.00
N GLY A 239 -1.12 -35.13 11.30
CA GLY A 239 -2.37 -34.68 11.90
C GLY A 239 -2.29 -33.24 12.42
N VAL A 240 -3.41 -32.72 12.92
CA VAL A 240 -3.49 -31.32 13.38
C VAL A 240 -2.82 -31.19 14.74
N SER A 241 -3.34 -31.93 15.71
CA SER A 241 -2.87 -31.99 17.10
C SER A 241 -2.20 -33.32 17.42
N ASN A 242 -2.53 -34.38 16.69
CA ASN A 242 -1.91 -35.70 16.84
C ASN A 242 -2.16 -36.53 15.57
N TYR A 243 -1.31 -37.52 15.28
CA TYR A 243 -1.51 -38.47 14.18
C TYR A 243 -2.83 -39.25 14.31
N THR A 244 -3.34 -39.42 15.54
CA THR A 244 -4.63 -40.07 15.82
C THR A 244 -5.82 -39.29 15.27
N ASP A 245 -5.68 -38.00 14.94
CA ASP A 245 -6.73 -37.21 14.29
C ASP A 245 -7.16 -37.87 12.95
N TRP A 246 -6.26 -38.60 12.28
CA TRP A 246 -6.57 -39.33 11.05
C TRP A 246 -7.45 -40.56 11.26
N PHE A 247 -7.47 -41.12 12.47
CA PHE A 247 -8.26 -42.33 12.74
C PHE A 247 -9.76 -42.05 12.70
N GLU A 248 -10.15 -40.84 13.12
CA GLU A 248 -11.52 -40.36 13.03
C GLU A 248 -11.94 -40.12 11.57
N VAL A 249 -11.02 -39.67 10.71
CA VAL A 249 -11.28 -39.42 9.29
C VAL A 249 -11.44 -40.72 8.51
N TYR A 250 -10.53 -41.68 8.71
CA TYR A 250 -10.55 -42.95 7.99
C TYR A 250 -11.44 -44.01 8.63
N ASN A 251 -11.96 -43.77 9.85
CA ASN A 251 -12.64 -44.78 10.68
C ASN A 251 -11.81 -46.07 10.90
N THR A 252 -10.48 -45.98 10.79
CA THR A 252 -9.54 -47.10 10.98
C THR A 252 -8.24 -46.58 11.59
N THR A 253 -7.38 -47.45 12.12
CA THR A 253 -6.05 -47.08 12.62
C THR A 253 -5.07 -46.88 11.45
N ARG A 254 -5.32 -45.86 10.63
CA ARG A 254 -4.57 -45.52 9.42
C ARG A 254 -4.25 -44.02 9.37
N VAL A 255 -3.09 -43.69 8.81
CA VAL A 255 -2.69 -42.32 8.43
C VAL A 255 -2.45 -42.25 6.91
N PRO A 256 -2.43 -41.06 6.28
CA PRO A 256 -1.99 -40.95 4.89
C PRO A 256 -0.49 -41.25 4.75
N ASP A 257 -0.06 -41.71 3.57
CA ASP A 257 1.35 -42.09 3.33
C ASP A 257 2.33 -40.90 3.45
N SER A 258 1.84 -39.66 3.31
CA SER A 258 2.60 -38.42 3.58
C SER A 258 3.02 -38.27 5.06
N CYS A 259 2.39 -39.00 5.98
CA CYS A 259 2.76 -39.03 7.40
C CYS A 259 3.90 -40.01 7.74
N CYS A 260 4.41 -40.76 6.76
CA CYS A 260 5.46 -41.75 7.00
C CYS A 260 6.85 -41.11 7.12
N LEU A 261 7.71 -41.69 7.98
CA LEU A 261 9.11 -41.27 8.17
C LEU A 261 9.91 -41.39 6.88
N GLU A 262 9.75 -42.52 6.19
CA GLU A 262 10.25 -42.78 4.85
C GLU A 262 9.05 -43.01 3.94
N PHE A 263 9.06 -42.38 2.76
CA PHE A 263 7.99 -42.55 1.80
C PHE A 263 8.03 -43.98 1.24
N SER A 264 7.00 -44.77 1.57
CA SER A 264 6.77 -46.07 0.95
C SER A 264 5.26 -46.24 0.72
N GLU A 265 4.89 -46.85 -0.40
CA GLU A 265 3.48 -47.13 -0.69
C GLU A 265 2.83 -47.92 0.45
N ASN A 266 1.67 -47.44 0.92
CA ASN A 266 0.86 -48.07 1.96
C ASN A 266 1.51 -48.17 3.37
N CYS A 267 2.55 -47.38 3.67
CA CYS A 267 3.12 -47.34 5.01
C CYS A 267 2.11 -46.86 6.07
N GLY A 268 1.13 -46.05 5.68
CA GLY A 268 0.09 -45.57 6.58
C GLY A 268 -0.81 -46.66 7.17
N LEU A 269 -0.80 -47.89 6.62
CA LEU A 269 -1.65 -49.00 7.07
C LEU A 269 -0.96 -50.01 8.01
N HIS A 270 0.35 -50.25 7.87
CA HIS A 270 0.97 -51.47 8.40
C HIS A 270 1.96 -51.26 9.57
N SER A 271 2.37 -50.02 9.88
CA SER A 271 3.46 -49.77 10.83
C SER A 271 3.29 -48.48 11.65
N PRO A 272 2.55 -48.50 12.78
CA PRO A 272 2.40 -47.32 13.64
C PRO A 272 3.71 -46.80 14.25
N GLY A 273 4.78 -47.61 14.23
CA GLY A 273 6.12 -47.22 14.65
C GLY A 273 6.88 -46.34 13.65
N THR A 274 6.41 -46.21 12.41
CA THR A 274 7.12 -45.52 11.31
C THR A 274 6.45 -44.23 10.85
N TRP A 275 5.60 -43.63 11.69
CA TRP A 275 4.89 -42.38 11.39
C TRP A 275 5.46 -41.18 12.15
N TRP A 276 5.31 -39.98 11.59
CA TRP A 276 5.60 -38.75 12.31
C TRP A 276 4.66 -38.62 13.51
N LYS A 277 5.24 -38.37 14.69
CA LYS A 277 4.48 -38.14 15.94
C LYS A 277 4.28 -36.66 16.26
N ALA A 278 5.03 -35.79 15.58
CA ALA A 278 4.94 -34.35 15.79
C ALA A 278 3.63 -33.80 15.23
N PRO A 279 2.91 -32.93 15.96
CA PRO A 279 1.67 -32.34 15.49
C PRO A 279 1.93 -31.18 14.51
N CYS A 280 1.28 -31.18 13.35
CA CYS A 280 1.55 -30.18 12.32
C CYS A 280 1.23 -28.75 12.76
N TYR A 281 0.15 -28.56 13.52
CA TYR A 281 -0.24 -27.22 13.95
C TYR A 281 0.84 -26.56 14.81
N GLU A 282 1.35 -27.28 15.82
CA GLU A 282 2.37 -26.74 16.72
C GLU A 282 3.71 -26.58 16.00
N THR A 283 4.09 -27.53 15.13
CA THR A 283 5.31 -27.42 14.33
C THR A 283 5.31 -26.17 13.44
N VAL A 284 4.20 -25.90 12.74
CA VAL A 284 4.05 -24.69 11.93
C VAL A 284 4.04 -23.42 12.79
N LYS A 285 3.41 -23.47 13.97
CA LYS A 285 3.40 -22.35 14.91
C LYS A 285 4.80 -22.02 15.44
N ILE A 286 5.59 -23.03 15.80
CA ILE A 286 6.99 -22.87 16.22
C ILE A 286 7.80 -22.27 15.08
N TRP A 287 7.67 -22.82 13.86
CA TRP A 287 8.34 -22.27 12.69
C TRP A 287 7.96 -20.80 12.45
N LEU A 288 6.69 -20.43 12.61
CA LEU A 288 6.24 -19.04 12.49
C LEU A 288 6.83 -18.15 13.58
N GLN A 289 6.95 -18.64 14.82
CA GLN A 289 7.58 -17.91 15.92
C GLN A 289 9.07 -17.67 15.68
N GLU A 290 9.79 -18.66 15.15
CA GLU A 290 11.20 -18.53 14.77
C GLU A 290 11.40 -17.53 13.62
N ASN A 291 10.45 -17.48 12.69
CA ASN A 291 10.48 -16.59 11.53
C ASN A 291 9.66 -15.30 11.71
N LEU A 292 9.20 -15.00 12.94
CA LEU A 292 8.32 -13.86 13.22
C LEU A 292 8.98 -12.53 12.86
N LEU A 293 10.31 -12.44 13.03
CA LEU A 293 11.09 -11.26 12.64
C LEU A 293 10.99 -10.99 11.13
N ALA A 294 11.11 -12.03 10.30
CA ALA A 294 10.99 -11.88 8.86
C ALA A 294 9.58 -11.41 8.47
N VAL A 295 8.54 -12.05 9.01
CA VAL A 295 7.13 -11.68 8.79
C VAL A 295 6.86 -10.24 9.24
N GLY A 296 7.39 -9.85 10.40
CA GLY A 296 7.29 -8.49 10.92
C GLY A 296 7.96 -7.45 10.02
N ILE A 297 9.14 -7.74 9.47
CA ILE A 297 9.83 -6.87 8.50
C ILE A 297 8.99 -6.71 7.24
N PHE A 298 8.47 -7.81 6.67
CA PHE A 298 7.59 -7.74 5.50
C PHE A 298 6.34 -6.89 5.77
N GLY A 299 5.69 -7.08 6.92
CA GLY A 299 4.55 -6.26 7.34
C GLY A 299 4.88 -4.78 7.47
N LEU A 300 6.02 -4.45 8.09
CA LEU A 300 6.48 -3.06 8.23
C LEU A 300 6.78 -2.42 6.86
N CYS A 301 7.44 -3.14 5.96
CA CYS A 301 7.72 -2.67 4.61
C CYS A 301 6.42 -2.37 3.85
N THR A 302 5.42 -3.26 3.93
CA THR A 302 4.10 -3.04 3.32
C THR A 302 3.43 -1.79 3.87
N ALA A 303 3.39 -1.63 5.19
CA ALA A 303 2.80 -0.45 5.84
C ALA A 303 3.51 0.86 5.42
N LEU A 304 4.84 0.88 5.36
CA LEU A 304 5.60 2.04 4.92
C LEU A 304 5.30 2.42 3.46
N VAL A 305 5.24 1.42 2.57
CA VAL A 305 4.90 1.64 1.16
C VAL A 305 3.49 2.20 1.01
N GLN A 306 2.55 1.74 1.80
CA GLN A 306 1.17 2.25 1.80
C GLN A 306 1.08 3.70 2.29
N ILE A 307 1.81 4.06 3.36
CA ILE A 307 1.89 5.44 3.87
C ILE A 307 2.50 6.37 2.80
N LEU A 308 3.55 5.92 2.10
CA LEU A 308 4.12 6.66 0.98
C LEU A 308 3.10 6.84 -0.15
N GLY A 309 2.35 5.79 -0.50
CA GLY A 309 1.26 5.84 -1.47
C GLY A 309 0.18 6.86 -1.11
N LEU A 310 -0.26 6.88 0.16
CA LEU A 310 -1.22 7.87 0.68
C LEU A 310 -0.69 9.30 0.60
N THR A 311 0.58 9.50 0.97
CA THR A 311 1.25 10.80 0.93
C THR A 311 1.36 11.31 -0.51
N PHE A 312 1.76 10.45 -1.45
CA PHE A 312 1.84 10.79 -2.87
C PHE A 312 0.47 11.07 -3.49
N ALA A 313 -0.54 10.26 -3.17
CA ALA A 313 -1.91 10.49 -3.65
C ALA A 313 -2.46 11.84 -3.18
N MET A 314 -2.29 12.17 -1.88
CA MET A 314 -2.78 13.43 -1.31
C MET A 314 -2.02 14.65 -1.83
N THR A 315 -0.70 14.54 -1.97
CA THR A 315 0.11 15.64 -2.55
C THR A 315 -0.28 15.89 -4.00
N MET A 316 -0.45 14.85 -4.82
CA MET A 316 -0.88 14.96 -6.22
C MET A 316 -2.30 15.56 -6.31
N TYR A 317 -3.25 15.06 -5.51
CA TYR A 317 -4.61 15.60 -5.43
C TYR A 317 -4.62 17.10 -5.10
N CYS A 318 -3.89 17.53 -4.06
CA CYS A 318 -3.79 18.93 -3.68
C CYS A 318 -3.25 19.82 -4.81
N GLN A 319 -2.30 19.32 -5.61
CA GLN A 319 -1.71 20.08 -6.72
C GLN A 319 -2.72 20.25 -7.85
N VAL A 320 -3.44 19.19 -8.21
CA VAL A 320 -4.51 19.25 -9.23
C VAL A 320 -5.63 20.19 -8.80
N VAL A 321 -6.03 20.18 -7.52
CA VAL A 321 -7.03 21.12 -6.99
C VAL A 321 -6.56 22.56 -7.07
N LYS A 322 -5.30 22.83 -6.71
CA LYS A 322 -4.71 24.16 -6.85
C LYS A 322 -4.67 24.61 -8.30
N ALA A 323 -4.19 23.78 -9.22
CA ALA A 323 -4.11 24.10 -10.64
C ALA A 323 -5.48 24.52 -11.20
N ASP A 324 -6.53 23.76 -10.93
CA ASP A 324 -7.89 24.09 -11.38
C ASP A 324 -8.45 25.37 -10.75
N THR A 325 -8.03 25.72 -9.51
CA THR A 325 -8.53 26.92 -8.81
C THR A 325 -7.82 28.19 -9.28
N TYR A 326 -6.55 28.10 -9.69
CA TYR A 326 -5.75 29.25 -10.15
C TYR A 326 -5.80 29.45 -11.68
N CYS A 327 -6.24 28.45 -12.44
CA CYS A 327 -6.33 28.50 -13.90
C CYS A 327 -7.76 28.55 -14.46
N ALA A 328 -8.79 28.63 -13.60
CA ALA A 328 -10.19 28.87 -13.97
C ALA A 328 -10.58 30.33 -13.69
#